data_AF-A0A7Y2X4G4-F1
#
_entry.id   AF-A0A7Y2X4G4-F1
#
_cell.length_a   1.000
_cell.length_b   1.000
_cell.length_c   1.000
_cell.angle_alpha   90.00
_cell.angle_beta   90.00
_cell.angle_gamma   90.00
#
_symmetry.space_group_name_H-M   'P 1'
#
loop_
_entity.id
_entity.type
_entity.pdbx_description
1 polymer ?
#
loop_
_entity_poly.entity_id
_entity_poly.type
_entity_poly.pdbx_seq_one_letter_code
_entity_poly.pdbx_strand_id
1 'polypeptide(L)'
;MTQISISSLKPRLSFWQIWNMSFGFLGIQFGFALQNANVSRIFETLGASKDELPILWLAAPVTGLLVQPIIGYYSDRTWHKKWGRRRPFFAIGAILATIALFAMPNSTALWMAVIMLWLMDASINVSMEP
;
A
#
# COMPACT_ATOMS: atom_id res chain seq x y z
N MET A 1 -44.79 -6.69 -18.91
CA MET A 1 -43.54 -7.05 -18.20
C MET A 1 -42.38 -6.72 -19.13
N THR A 2 -41.77 -5.55 -18.97
CA THR A 2 -40.66 -5.08 -19.80
C THR A 2 -39.37 -5.72 -19.28
N GLN A 3 -38.75 -6.59 -20.09
CA GLN A 3 -37.47 -7.22 -19.79
C GLN A 3 -36.36 -6.16 -19.81
N ILE A 4 -35.88 -5.74 -18.65
CA ILE A 4 -34.69 -4.88 -18.54
C ILE A 4 -33.46 -5.77 -18.73
N SER A 5 -32.85 -5.71 -19.92
CA SER A 5 -31.56 -6.35 -20.20
C SER A 5 -30.43 -5.59 -19.50
N ILE A 6 -30.02 -6.02 -18.31
CA ILE A 6 -28.85 -5.48 -17.59
C ILE A 6 -27.56 -6.20 -18.03
N SER A 7 -27.30 -6.31 -19.34
CA SER A 7 -25.99 -6.77 -19.82
C SER A 7 -25.04 -5.58 -19.92
N SER A 8 -24.56 -5.09 -18.78
CA SER A 8 -23.40 -4.19 -18.80
C SER A 8 -22.20 -4.99 -19.32
N LEU A 9 -21.87 -4.84 -20.60
CA LEU A 9 -20.68 -5.43 -21.20
C LEU A 9 -19.46 -4.86 -20.46
N LYS A 10 -18.89 -5.63 -19.53
CA LYS A 10 -17.64 -5.26 -18.85
C LYS A 10 -16.57 -5.06 -19.94
N PRO A 11 -15.80 -3.95 -19.90
CA PRO A 11 -14.77 -3.72 -20.90
C PRO A 11 -13.74 -4.85 -20.87
N ARG A 12 -13.42 -5.40 -22.04
CA ARG A 12 -12.32 -6.37 -22.19
C ARG A 12 -11.00 -5.60 -22.15
N LEU A 13 -10.12 -5.96 -21.22
CA LEU A 13 -8.80 -5.35 -21.09
C LEU A 13 -7.86 -5.92 -22.16
N SER A 14 -7.07 -5.05 -22.79
CA SER A 14 -5.99 -5.48 -23.67
C SER A 14 -4.85 -6.14 -22.88
N PHE A 15 -4.02 -6.94 -23.55
CA PHE A 15 -2.84 -7.54 -22.94
C PHE A 15 -1.98 -6.50 -22.19
N TRP A 16 -1.72 -5.34 -22.80
CA TRP A 16 -0.92 -4.28 -22.18
C TRP A 16 -1.56 -3.65 -20.94
N GLN A 17 -2.89 -3.58 -20.89
CA GLN A 17 -3.59 -3.12 -19.69
C GLN A 17 -3.43 -4.12 -18.54
N ILE A 18 -3.57 -5.41 -18.83
CA ILE A 18 -3.36 -6.48 -17.85
C ILE A 18 -1.91 -6.49 -17.38
N TRP A 19 -0.96 -6.42 -18.32
CA TRP A 19 0.48 -6.36 -18.01
C TRP A 19 0.80 -5.20 -17.06
N ASN A 20 0.34 -3.98 -17.37
CA ASN A 20 0.63 -2.82 -16.53
C ASN A 20 0.02 -2.93 -15.13
N MET A 21 -1.19 -3.52 -15.00
CA MET A 21 -1.78 -3.79 -13.69
C MET A 21 -0.98 -4.82 -12.91
N SER A 22 -0.60 -5.93 -13.55
CA SER A 22 0.20 -6.98 -12.93
C SER A 22 1.60 -6.49 -12.53
N PHE A 23 2.22 -5.65 -13.36
CA PHE A 23 3.53 -5.06 -13.05
C PHE A 23 3.45 -4.08 -11.87
N GLY A 24 2.38 -3.28 -11.78
CA GLY A 24 2.11 -2.45 -10.60
C GLY A 24 1.96 -3.30 -9.33
N PHE A 25 1.20 -4.40 -9.42
CA PHE A 25 1.02 -5.34 -8.30
C PHE A 25 2.34 -6.02 -7.91
N LEU A 26 3.17 -6.41 -8.88
CA LEU A 26 4.50 -6.95 -8.65
C LEU A 26 5.35 -6.01 -7.78
N GLY A 27 5.31 -4.70 -8.04
CA GLY A 27 6.01 -3.70 -7.23
C GLY A 27 5.57 -3.69 -5.76
N ILE A 28 4.26 -3.80 -5.51
CA ILE A 28 3.71 -3.91 -4.15
C ILE A 28 4.25 -5.16 -3.44
N GLN A 29 4.30 -6.30 -4.15
CA GLN A 29 4.83 -7.55 -3.60
C GLN A 29 6.32 -7.43 -3.24
N PHE A 30 7.13 -6.74 -4.06
CA PHE A 30 8.52 -6.44 -3.71
C PHE A 30 8.63 -5.58 -2.45
N GLY A 31 7.77 -4.56 -2.31
CA GLY A 31 7.71 -3.73 -1.11
C GLY A 31 7.45 -4.54 0.15
N PHE A 32 6.44 -5.40 0.15
CA PHE A 32 6.17 -6.29 1.28
C PHE A 32 7.29 -7.29 1.53
N ALA A 33 7.89 -7.86 0.49
CA ALA A 33 8.97 -8.81 0.66
C ALA A 33 10.17 -8.15 1.37
N LEU A 34 10.54 -6.93 0.96
CA LEU A 34 11.61 -6.17 1.60
C LEU A 34 11.25 -5.75 3.02
N GLN A 35 10.00 -5.34 3.26
CA GLN A 35 9.50 -5.01 4.59
C GLN A 35 9.59 -6.24 5.53
N ASN A 36 8.96 -7.36 5.16
CA ASN A 36 8.94 -8.57 5.98
C ASN A 36 10.34 -9.17 6.22
N ALA A 37 11.25 -9.05 5.25
CA ALA A 37 12.60 -9.60 5.37
C ALA A 37 13.55 -8.77 6.24
N ASN A 38 13.33 -7.45 6.35
CA ASN A 38 14.33 -6.53 6.93
C ASN A 38 13.85 -5.75 8.16
N VAL A 39 12.56 -5.46 8.30
CA VAL A 39 12.05 -4.57 9.36
C VAL A 39 12.40 -5.05 10.76
N SER A 40 12.17 -6.33 11.07
CA SER A 40 12.50 -6.89 12.39
C SER A 40 14.00 -6.77 12.70
N ARG A 41 14.86 -7.04 11.72
CA ARG A 41 16.31 -6.88 11.86
C ARG A 41 16.70 -5.42 12.11
N ILE A 42 16.08 -4.47 11.41
CA ILE A 42 16.32 -3.04 11.61
C ILE A 42 15.92 -2.63 13.04
N PHE A 43 14.76 -3.07 13.54
CA PHE A 43 14.34 -2.80 14.91
C PHE A 43 15.29 -3.39 15.95
N GLU A 44 15.69 -4.64 15.79
CA GLU A 44 16.65 -5.30 16.70
C GLU A 44 18.01 -4.57 16.71
N THR A 45 18.49 -4.14 15.54
CA THR A 45 19.75 -3.36 15.42
C THR A 45 19.66 -1.99 16.11
N LEU A 46 18.45 -1.44 16.22
CA LEU A 46 18.16 -0.17 16.89
C LEU A 46 17.79 -0.33 18.37
N GLY A 47 17.95 -1.53 18.93
CA GLY A 47 17.80 -1.81 20.35
C GLY A 47 16.45 -2.41 20.76
N ALA A 48 15.57 -2.77 19.83
CA ALA A 48 14.36 -3.51 20.15
C ALA A 48 14.67 -4.95 20.58
N SER A 49 14.04 -5.38 21.66
CA SER A 49 14.03 -6.78 22.08
C SER A 49 13.06 -7.61 21.23
N LYS A 50 13.22 -8.94 21.26
CA LYS A 50 12.39 -9.85 20.44
C LYS A 50 10.93 -9.87 20.88
N ASP A 51 10.67 -9.66 22.17
CA ASP A 51 9.35 -9.57 22.78
C ASP A 51 8.64 -8.24 22.44
N GLU A 52 9.37 -7.21 22.02
CA GLU A 52 8.79 -5.96 21.53
C GLU A 52 8.37 -6.03 20.05
N LEU A 53 8.94 -6.96 19.25
CA LEU A 53 8.63 -7.03 17.81
C LEU A 53 7.13 -7.12 17.50
N PRO A 54 6.32 -7.95 18.20
CA PRO A 54 4.88 -8.02 17.94
C PRO A 54 4.15 -6.68 18.13
N ILE A 55 4.53 -5.88 19.15
CA ILE A 55 3.90 -4.58 19.38
C ILE A 55 4.33 -3.56 18.32
N LEU A 56 5.60 -3.59 17.90
CA LEU A 56 6.09 -2.71 16.83
C LEU A 56 5.43 -3.00 15.48
N TRP A 57 5.11 -4.27 15.22
CA TRP A 57 4.41 -4.74 14.03
C TRP A 57 2.91 -4.48 14.03
N LEU A 58 2.33 -3.88 15.09
CA LEU A 58 0.93 -3.45 15.08
C LEU A 58 0.59 -2.48 13.95
N ALA A 59 1.60 -1.84 13.35
CA ALA A 59 1.44 -1.03 12.14
C ALA A 59 0.56 -1.76 11.10
N ALA A 60 0.92 -2.98 10.70
CA ALA A 60 0.28 -3.72 9.61
C ALA A 60 -1.23 -4.00 9.81
N PRO A 61 -1.69 -4.60 10.92
CA PRO A 61 -3.12 -4.80 11.14
C PRO A 61 -3.89 -3.49 11.34
N VAL A 62 -3.28 -2.46 11.96
CA VAL A 62 -3.96 -1.19 12.24
C VAL A 62 -4.15 -0.37 10.96
N THR A 63 -3.11 -0.25 10.14
CA THR A 63 -3.19 0.41 8.84
C THR A 63 -4.13 -0.33 7.90
N GLY A 64 -4.09 -1.67 7.87
CA GLY A 64 -5.04 -2.48 7.09
C GLY A 64 -6.49 -2.20 7.49
N LEU A 65 -6.78 -2.18 8.80
CA LEU A 65 -8.12 -1.93 9.33
C LEU A 65 -8.61 -0.49 9.07
N LEU A 66 -7.74 0.51 9.19
CA LEU A 66 -8.14 1.91 9.15
C LEU A 66 -7.93 2.56 7.77
N VAL A 67 -6.75 2.40 7.18
CA VAL A 67 -6.36 3.10 5.96
C VAL A 67 -7.12 2.55 4.76
N GLN A 68 -7.24 1.24 4.61
CA GLN A 68 -7.92 0.67 3.43
C GLN A 68 -9.38 1.14 3.31
N PRO A 69 -10.25 1.06 4.34
CA PRO A 69 -11.64 1.52 4.21
C PRO A 69 -11.76 3.02 3.98
N ILE A 70 -10.91 3.82 4.63
CA ILE A 70 -10.89 5.28 4.48
C ILE A 70 -10.52 5.66 3.04
N ILE A 71 -9.44 5.09 2.51
CA ILE A 71 -9.01 5.35 1.15
C ILE A 71 -10.00 4.79 0.12
N GLY A 72 -10.61 3.63 0.39
CA GLY A 72 -11.72 3.11 -0.40
C GLY A 72 -12.86 4.12 -0.50
N TYR A 73 -13.32 4.65 0.64
CA TYR A 73 -14.39 5.65 0.72
C TYR A 73 -14.08 6.93 -0.06
N TYR A 74 -12.87 7.49 0.08
CA TYR A 74 -12.48 8.74 -0.58
C TYR A 74 -12.19 8.53 -2.06
N SER A 75 -11.52 7.44 -2.43
CA SER A 75 -11.20 7.13 -3.81
C SER A 75 -12.48 6.95 -4.63
N ASP A 76 -13.51 6.30 -4.08
CA ASP A 76 -14.78 6.11 -4.76
C ASP A 76 -15.54 7.41 -5.08
N ARG A 77 -15.25 8.49 -4.34
CA ARG A 77 -15.84 9.83 -4.53
C ARG A 77 -14.97 10.77 -5.37
N THR A 78 -13.80 10.31 -5.79
CA THR A 78 -12.85 11.14 -6.54
C THR A 78 -12.96 10.83 -8.03
N TRP A 79 -13.04 11.87 -8.88
CA TRP A 79 -12.97 11.70 -10.33
C TRP A 79 -12.03 12.73 -10.96
N HIS A 80 -10.74 12.39 -11.01
CA HIS A 80 -9.74 13.28 -11.58
C HIS A 80 -9.80 13.28 -13.11
N LYS A 81 -9.83 14.46 -13.74
CA LYS A 81 -9.99 14.62 -15.21
C LYS A 81 -9.01 13.80 -16.05
N LYS A 82 -7.77 13.63 -15.58
CA LYS A 82 -6.72 12.89 -16.30
C LYS A 82 -6.47 11.48 -15.75
N TRP A 83 -6.72 11.26 -14.46
CA TRP A 83 -6.26 10.06 -13.75
C TRP A 83 -7.43 9.15 -13.31
N GLY A 84 -8.68 9.60 -13.49
CA GLY A 84 -9.86 8.87 -13.08
C GLY A 84 -9.96 8.78 -11.56
N ARG A 85 -10.48 7.64 -11.10
CA ARG A 85 -10.90 7.41 -9.71
C ARG A 85 -9.75 7.05 -8.76
N ARG A 86 -9.13 5.89 -8.96
CA ARG A 86 -8.18 5.28 -8.00
C ARG A 86 -6.70 5.54 -8.30
N ARG A 87 -6.35 5.86 -9.55
CA ARG A 87 -4.94 6.08 -9.95
C ARG A 87 -4.21 7.19 -9.17
N PRO A 88 -4.86 8.31 -8.77
CA PRO A 88 -4.20 9.33 -7.94
C PRO A 88 -3.73 8.77 -6.60
N PHE A 89 -4.60 8.03 -5.91
CA PHE A 89 -4.30 7.41 -4.62
C PHE A 89 -3.20 6.35 -4.78
N PHE A 90 -3.34 5.49 -5.79
CA PHE A 90 -2.32 4.49 -6.14
C PHE A 90 -0.92 5.10 -6.25
N ALA A 91 -0.77 6.18 -7.02
CA ALA A 91 0.55 6.78 -7.23
C ALA A 91 1.09 7.49 -5.99
N ILE A 92 0.23 8.18 -5.23
CA ILE A 92 0.63 8.82 -3.97
C ILE A 92 1.14 7.76 -2.99
N GLY A 93 0.38 6.66 -2.83
CA GLY A 93 0.79 5.53 -2.01
C GLY A 93 2.11 4.91 -2.49
N ALA A 94 2.26 4.66 -3.79
CA ALA A 94 3.50 4.11 -4.35
C ALA A 94 4.72 5.00 -4.12
N ILE A 95 4.58 6.33 -4.28
CA ILE A 95 5.67 7.30 -4.03
C ILE A 95 6.05 7.31 -2.55
N LEU A 96 5.06 7.42 -1.65
CA LEU A 96 5.32 7.46 -0.21
C LEU A 96 5.90 6.15 0.30
N ALA A 97 5.42 5.00 -0.18
CA ALA A 97 5.97 3.68 0.14
C ALA A 97 7.42 3.57 -0.32
N THR A 98 7.73 4.05 -1.53
CA THR A 98 9.11 4.07 -2.06
C THR A 98 10.01 4.92 -1.18
N ILE A 99 9.61 6.14 -0.83
CA ILE A 99 10.39 7.03 0.04
C ILE A 99 10.64 6.36 1.39
N ALA A 100 9.60 5.80 2.02
CA ALA A 100 9.73 5.14 3.31
C ALA A 100 10.67 3.92 3.24
N LEU A 101 10.59 3.14 2.18
CA LEU A 101 11.46 1.97 1.96
C LEU A 101 12.94 2.35 1.83
N PHE A 102 13.26 3.46 1.15
CA PHE A 102 14.62 3.98 1.06
C PHE A 102 15.10 4.65 2.35
N ALA A 103 14.21 5.33 3.07
CA ALA A 103 14.54 6.04 4.30
C ALA A 103 14.72 5.10 5.50
N MET A 104 13.94 4.02 5.57
CA MET A 104 13.88 3.13 6.74
C MET A 104 15.24 2.56 7.17
N PRO A 105 16.10 2.02 6.27
CA PRO A 105 17.41 1.50 6.64
C PRO A 105 18.37 2.57 7.21
N ASN A 106 18.08 3.85 6.97
CA ASN A 106 18.88 4.99 7.44
C ASN A 106 18.37 5.56 8.77
N SER A 107 17.40 4.90 9.42
CA SER A 107 16.89 5.31 10.73
C SER A 107 17.98 5.16 11.79
N THR A 108 18.25 6.21 12.57
CA THR A 108 19.27 6.21 13.64
C THR A 108 18.71 5.88 15.02
N ALA A 109 17.38 5.82 15.14
CA ALA A 109 16.68 5.52 16.38
C ALA A 109 15.46 4.64 16.12
N LEU A 110 15.08 3.82 17.10
CA LEU A 110 13.97 2.88 16.99
C LEU A 110 12.65 3.58 16.63
N TRP A 111 12.33 4.70 17.28
CA TRP A 111 11.10 5.45 17.00
C TRP A 111 11.03 5.96 15.55
N MET A 112 12.17 6.30 14.93
CA MET A 112 12.22 6.71 13.52
C MET A 112 11.86 5.54 12.61
N ALA A 113 12.46 4.37 12.87
CA ALA A 113 12.17 3.17 12.12
C ALA A 113 10.69 2.76 12.27
N VAL A 114 10.11 2.93 13.46
CA VAL A 114 8.67 2.70 13.68
C VAL A 114 7.84 3.66 12.84
N ILE A 115 8.12 4.96 12.84
CA ILE A 115 7.40 5.92 11.99
C ILE A 115 7.54 5.55 10.50
N MET A 116 8.74 5.13 10.07
CA MET A 116 8.96 4.67 8.69
C MET A 116 8.17 3.41 8.37
N LEU A 117 8.05 2.45 9.30
CA LEU A 117 7.20 1.28 9.14
C LEU A 117 5.74 1.69 8.95
N TRP A 118 5.22 2.56 9.82
CA TRP A 118 3.84 3.04 9.74
C TRP A 118 3.57 3.80 8.45
N LEU A 119 4.49 4.67 8.03
CA LEU A 119 4.39 5.40 6.77
C LEU A 119 4.39 4.44 5.59
N MET A 120 5.34 3.50 5.55
CA MET A 120 5.43 2.51 4.49
C MET A 120 4.16 1.67 4.41
N ASP A 121 3.69 1.15 5.54
CA ASP A 121 2.54 0.25 5.57
C ASP A 121 1.23 0.98 5.22
N ALA A 122 1.00 2.17 5.77
CA ALA A 122 -0.13 3.01 5.38
C ALA A 122 -0.08 3.33 3.87
N SER A 123 1.10 3.64 3.34
CA SER A 123 1.28 3.97 1.93
C SER A 123 1.04 2.78 1.01
N ILE A 124 1.48 1.58 1.42
CA ILE A 124 1.19 0.35 0.69
C ILE A 124 -0.33 0.10 0.68
N ASN A 125 -1.01 0.24 1.82
CA ASN A 125 -2.46 0.12 1.92
C ASN A 125 -3.21 1.16 1.06
N VAL A 126 -2.70 2.39 0.93
CA VAL A 126 -3.23 3.40 0.00
C VAL A 126 -3.08 2.96 -1.46
N SER A 127 -1.98 2.28 -1.79
CA SER A 127 -1.69 1.79 -3.14
C SER A 127 -2.33 0.44 -3.49
N MET A 128 -2.92 -0.23 -2.51
CA MET A 128 -3.60 -1.50 -2.73
C MET A 128 -4.94 -1.30 -3.48
N GLU A 129 -5.22 -2.23 -4.39
CA GLU A 129 -6.48 -2.39 -5.12
C GLU A 129 -6.86 -1.25 -6.11
N PRO A 130 -6.38 -1.32 -7.38
CA PRO A 130 -6.84 -0.43 -8.46
C PRO A 130 -8.31 -0.60 -8.86
#